data_AF-I3SKR3-F1
#
_entry.id   AF-I3SKR3-F1
#
_cell.length_a   1.000
_cell.length_b   1.000
_cell.length_c   1.000
_cell.angle_alpha   90.00
_cell.angle_beta   90.00
_cell.angle_gamma   90.00
#
_symmetry.space_group_name_H-M   'P 1'
#
loop_
_entity.id
_entity.type
_entity.pdbx_description
1 polymer ?
#
loop_
_entity_poly.entity_id
_entity_poly.type
_entity_poly.pdbx_seq_one_letter_code
_entity_poly.pdbx_strand_id
1 'polypeptide(L)'
;MIWNPYGGKMSEFSESDSPFPHRNGTLFKIQYLSIWQEGDKNAANHIDWIRKLYNYMTPYVSSFPRGAYVNYRDLDLGINSKNSTSYIQASAWGYRYYKDNFNRLVKIKTRVDPENVFRH
;
A
#
# COMPACT_ATOMS: atom_id res chain seq x y z
N MET A 1 -4.42 13.86 -10.20
CA MET A 1 -4.27 13.61 -8.74
C MET A 1 -5.65 13.69 -8.10
N ILE A 2 -5.94 12.83 -7.13
CA ILE A 2 -7.24 12.82 -6.43
C ILE A 2 -6.98 12.91 -4.93
N TRP A 3 -7.61 13.85 -4.25
CA TRP A 3 -7.47 14.09 -2.82
C TRP A 3 -8.78 13.73 -2.13
N ASN A 4 -8.71 12.83 -1.14
CA ASN A 4 -9.87 12.41 -0.37
C ASN A 4 -9.65 12.81 1.08
N PRO A 5 -10.44 13.73 1.66
CA PRO A 5 -10.30 14.10 3.06
C PRO A 5 -10.63 12.91 3.96
N TYR A 6 -9.85 12.78 5.04
CA TYR A 6 -10.12 11.89 6.17
C TYR A 6 -10.62 12.75 7.34
N GLY A 7 -10.76 12.15 8.52
CA GLY A 7 -11.47 12.75 9.64
C GLY A 7 -12.89 12.22 9.78
N GLY A 8 -13.72 12.91 10.57
CA GLY A 8 -15.09 12.49 10.86
C GLY A 8 -15.14 11.05 11.32
N LYS A 9 -16.04 10.25 10.70
CA LYS A 9 -16.24 8.86 11.06
C LYS A 9 -14.99 7.99 10.95
N MET A 10 -14.04 8.32 10.07
CA MET A 10 -12.79 7.56 9.92
C MET A 10 -11.86 7.71 11.12
N SER A 11 -11.95 8.80 11.87
CA SER A 11 -11.15 9.03 13.08
C SER A 11 -11.76 8.42 14.35
N GLU A 12 -13.02 8.00 14.30
CA GLU A 12 -13.69 7.36 15.44
C GLU A 12 -13.26 5.89 15.63
N PHE A 13 -12.78 5.24 14.56
CA PHE A 13 -12.30 3.86 14.62
C PHE A 13 -10.83 3.80 15.03
N SER A 14 -10.48 2.79 15.84
CA SER A 14 -9.09 2.46 16.12
C SER A 14 -8.39 1.97 14.87
N GLU A 15 -7.08 2.23 14.74
CA GLU A 15 -6.26 1.68 13.65
C GLU A 15 -6.33 0.14 13.61
N SER A 16 -6.58 -0.52 14.74
CA SER A 16 -6.61 -1.98 14.88
C SER A 16 -7.99 -2.65 14.79
N ASP A 17 -9.07 -1.86 14.63
CA ASP A 17 -10.44 -2.38 14.50
C ASP A 17 -10.63 -3.22 13.22
N SER A 18 -9.81 -2.93 12.21
CA SER A 18 -9.82 -3.60 10.91
C SER A 18 -8.39 -3.70 10.38
N PRO A 19 -8.12 -4.53 9.34
CA PRO A 19 -6.81 -4.54 8.70
C PRO A 19 -6.35 -3.17 8.18
N PHE A 20 -7.29 -2.31 7.76
CA PHE A 20 -6.98 -0.97 7.22
C PHE A 20 -6.63 0.01 8.37
N PRO A 21 -5.37 0.49 8.44
CA PRO A 21 -4.86 1.16 9.63
C PRO A 21 -4.96 2.70 9.55
N HIS A 22 -5.23 3.28 8.39
CA HIS A 22 -5.12 4.74 8.19
C HIS A 22 -6.38 5.45 8.71
N ARG A 23 -6.42 5.71 10.03
CA ARG A 23 -7.57 6.26 10.76
C ARG A 23 -7.25 7.64 11.34
N ASN A 24 -7.47 7.83 12.63
CA ASN A 24 -7.17 9.06 13.34
C ASN A 24 -5.73 9.53 13.09
N GLY A 25 -5.52 10.83 12.93
CA GLY A 25 -4.23 11.42 12.53
C GLY A 25 -3.96 11.44 11.01
N THR A 26 -4.78 10.76 10.20
CA THR A 26 -4.71 10.90 8.73
C THR A 26 -5.56 12.08 8.28
N LEU A 27 -4.96 13.11 7.65
CA LEU A 27 -5.70 14.29 7.16
C LEU A 27 -6.43 14.00 5.84
N PHE A 28 -5.76 13.35 4.91
CA PHE A 28 -6.31 12.98 3.61
C PHE A 28 -5.48 11.84 2.98
N LYS A 29 -6.03 11.19 1.96
CA LYS A 29 -5.32 10.29 1.04
C LYS A 29 -5.19 10.97 -0.31
N ILE A 30 -3.99 10.98 -0.88
CA ILE A 30 -3.75 11.40 -2.26
C ILE A 30 -3.51 10.18 -3.15
N GLN A 31 -4.15 10.14 -4.32
CA GLN A 31 -3.83 9.20 -5.39
C GLN A 31 -3.18 9.95 -6.56
N TYR A 32 -2.00 9.50 -6.96
CA TYR A 32 -1.38 9.85 -8.25
C TYR A 32 -1.80 8.80 -9.27
N LEU A 33 -2.31 9.24 -10.41
CA LEU A 33 -2.70 8.34 -11.49
C LEU A 33 -2.38 9.01 -12.81
N SER A 34 -1.95 8.20 -13.78
CA SER A 34 -1.88 8.54 -15.19
C SER A 34 -2.75 7.52 -15.92
N ILE A 35 -3.58 8.00 -16.84
CA ILE A 35 -4.46 7.17 -17.68
C ILE A 35 -4.07 7.47 -19.11
N TRP A 36 -3.94 6.42 -19.92
CA TRP A 36 -3.65 6.52 -21.34
C TRP A 36 -4.49 5.50 -22.11
N GLN A 37 -4.58 5.70 -23.43
CA GLN A 37 -5.33 4.82 -24.32
C GLN A 37 -4.51 3.59 -24.71
N GLU A 38 -5.20 2.49 -25.00
CA GLU A 38 -4.57 1.29 -25.54
C GLU A 38 -3.86 1.61 -26.87
N GLY A 39 -2.63 1.10 -27.04
CA GLY A 39 -1.79 1.42 -28.19
C GLY A 39 -0.90 2.65 -28.04
N ASP A 40 -0.98 3.40 -26.93
CA ASP A 40 -0.01 4.46 -26.64
C ASP A 40 1.41 3.88 -26.49
N LYS A 41 2.30 4.27 -27.38
CA LYS A 41 3.72 3.84 -27.39
C LYS A 41 4.52 4.42 -26.22
N ASN A 42 3.95 5.37 -25.47
CA ASN A 42 4.61 6.08 -24.37
C ASN A 42 4.22 5.56 -22.98
N ALA A 43 3.66 4.35 -22.85
CA ALA A 43 3.33 3.75 -21.55
C ALA A 43 4.48 3.83 -20.52
N ALA A 44 5.73 3.64 -20.96
CA ALA A 44 6.91 3.78 -20.11
C ALA A 44 7.07 5.20 -19.52
N ASN A 45 6.76 6.24 -20.30
CA ASN A 45 6.85 7.64 -19.86
C ASN A 45 5.79 7.96 -18.80
N HIS A 46 4.58 7.41 -18.93
CA HIS A 46 3.52 7.58 -17.93
C HIS A 46 3.92 6.98 -16.58
N ILE A 47 4.52 5.79 -16.59
CA ILE A 47 5.02 5.13 -15.39
C ILE A 47 6.19 5.90 -14.78
N ASP A 48 7.16 6.32 -15.59
CA ASP A 48 8.31 7.13 -15.13
C ASP A 48 7.85 8.44 -14.49
N TRP A 49 6.86 9.12 -15.09
CA TRP A 49 6.29 10.35 -14.54
C TRP A 49 5.64 10.14 -13.17
N ILE A 50 4.82 9.10 -13.00
CA ILE A 50 4.20 8.77 -11.70
C ILE A 50 5.29 8.48 -10.66
N ARG A 51 6.33 7.72 -11.00
CA ARG A 51 7.44 7.40 -10.09
C ARG A 51 8.21 8.64 -9.67
N LYS A 52 8.51 9.54 -10.61
CA LYS A 52 9.16 10.84 -10.34
C LYS A 52 8.30 11.69 -9.40
N LEU A 53 7.00 11.80 -9.66
CA LEU A 53 6.07 12.52 -8.79
C LEU A 53 5.99 11.88 -7.39
N TYR A 54 5.86 10.56 -7.31
CA TYR A 54 5.83 9.83 -6.05
C TYR A 54 7.12 10.06 -5.24
N ASN A 55 8.28 10.02 -5.89
CA ASN A 55 9.57 10.29 -5.25
C ASN A 55 9.70 11.74 -4.79
N TYR A 56 9.26 12.69 -5.61
CA TYR A 56 9.24 14.12 -5.25
C TYR A 56 8.40 14.39 -4.00
N MET A 57 7.28 13.68 -3.84
CA MET A 57 6.36 13.89 -2.71
C MET A 57 6.86 13.28 -1.38
N THR A 58 7.99 12.57 -1.36
CA THR A 58 8.51 11.88 -0.18
C THR A 58 8.57 12.71 1.10
N PRO A 59 9.09 13.97 1.12
CA PRO A 59 9.22 14.74 2.36
C PRO A 59 7.89 15.34 2.86
N TYR A 60 6.81 15.25 2.08
CA TYR A 60 5.52 15.90 2.38
C TYR A 60 4.42 14.93 2.80
N VAL A 61 4.70 13.62 2.77
CA VAL A 61 3.74 12.56 3.08
C VAL A 61 4.21 11.78 4.30
N SER A 62 3.36 10.87 4.81
CA SER A 62 3.73 9.98 5.91
C SER A 62 5.08 9.29 5.68
N SER A 63 5.83 9.11 6.75
CA SER A 63 7.12 8.41 6.79
C SER A 63 7.18 7.46 7.97
N PHE A 64 8.05 6.44 7.90
CA PHE A 64 8.29 5.46 8.98
C PHE A 64 7.05 4.68 9.47
N PRO A 65 6.32 3.94 8.59
CA PRO A 65 6.56 3.74 7.17
C PRO A 65 5.83 4.78 6.30
N ARG A 66 6.23 4.89 5.02
CA ARG A 66 5.43 5.61 4.03
C ARG A 66 4.17 4.81 3.73
N GLY A 67 3.02 5.29 4.22
CA GLY A 67 1.74 4.59 4.12
C GLY A 67 1.25 4.41 2.69
N ALA A 68 0.62 3.26 2.44
CA ALA A 68 0.04 2.88 1.16
C ALA A 68 -1.34 2.24 1.37
N TYR A 69 -2.16 2.17 0.31
CA TYR A 69 -3.50 1.59 0.38
C TYR A 69 -3.59 0.34 -0.49
N VAL A 70 -3.90 -0.81 0.12
CA VAL A 70 -3.81 -2.11 -0.56
C VAL A 70 -4.71 -2.23 -1.80
N ASN A 71 -5.85 -1.54 -1.84
CA ASN A 71 -6.72 -1.56 -3.03
C ASN A 71 -6.10 -0.83 -4.24
N TYR A 72 -5.04 -0.06 -4.03
CA TYR A 72 -4.17 0.48 -5.07
C TYR A 72 -2.84 -0.26 -5.03
N ARG A 73 -2.85 -1.53 -5.45
CA ARG A 73 -1.66 -2.40 -5.42
C ARG A 73 -0.52 -1.79 -6.24
N ASP A 74 0.60 -1.59 -5.58
CA ASP A 74 1.82 -1.04 -6.14
C ASP A 74 2.98 -2.04 -5.95
N LEU A 75 3.47 -2.59 -7.07
CA LEU A 75 4.58 -3.56 -7.09
C LEU A 75 5.94 -2.89 -6.91
N ASP A 76 6.04 -1.56 -7.08
CA ASP A 76 7.26 -0.81 -6.82
C ASP A 76 7.58 -0.73 -5.31
N LEU A 77 6.60 -0.99 -4.44
CA LEU A 77 6.82 -1.13 -3.00
C LEU A 77 7.51 -2.44 -2.61
N GLY A 78 7.48 -3.44 -3.50
CA GLY A 78 8.13 -4.73 -3.34
C GLY A 78 7.23 -5.90 -3.74
N ILE A 79 7.87 -7.01 -4.06
CA ILE A 79 7.24 -8.26 -4.48
C ILE A 79 7.92 -9.45 -3.78
N ASN A 80 7.19 -10.56 -3.67
CA ASN A 80 7.81 -11.82 -3.29
C ASN A 80 8.63 -12.39 -4.45
N SER A 81 9.65 -13.18 -4.11
CA SER A 81 10.38 -13.96 -5.10
C SER A 81 9.48 -15.06 -5.68
N LYS A 82 9.69 -15.41 -6.96
CA LYS A 82 8.88 -16.44 -7.63
C LYS A 82 8.93 -17.76 -6.83
N ASN A 83 7.75 -18.27 -6.46
CA ASN A 83 7.57 -19.49 -5.66
C ASN A 83 8.20 -19.48 -4.25
N SER A 84 8.58 -18.33 -3.71
CA SER A 84 9.14 -18.22 -2.37
C SER A 84 8.55 -17.02 -1.63
N THR A 85 7.92 -17.27 -0.49
CA THR A 85 7.35 -16.23 0.38
C THR A 85 8.17 -16.15 1.65
N SER A 86 8.63 -14.94 1.99
CA SER A 86 9.37 -14.67 3.22
C SER A 86 8.71 -13.55 3.99
N TYR A 87 8.56 -13.73 5.30
CA TYR A 87 8.08 -12.67 6.19
C TYR A 87 8.96 -11.42 6.11
N ILE A 88 10.29 -11.59 6.07
CA ILE A 88 11.25 -10.48 6.02
C ILE A 88 11.06 -9.68 4.73
N GLN A 89 10.95 -10.36 3.58
CA GLN A 89 10.71 -9.71 2.29
C GLN A 89 9.35 -9.00 2.27
N ALA A 90 8.30 -9.70 2.74
CA ALA A 90 6.94 -9.16 2.78
C ALA A 90 6.80 -7.96 3.72
N SER A 91 7.60 -7.89 4.79
CA SER A 91 7.56 -6.77 5.74
C SER A 91 7.86 -5.42 5.09
N ALA A 92 8.66 -5.38 4.01
CA ALA A 92 9.03 -4.14 3.32
C ALA A 92 7.82 -3.35 2.77
N TRP A 93 6.78 -4.06 2.32
CA TRP A 93 5.52 -3.49 1.84
C TRP A 93 4.34 -3.73 2.78
N GLY A 94 4.37 -4.81 3.58
CA GLY A 94 3.31 -5.18 4.50
C GLY A 94 3.01 -4.09 5.54
N TYR A 95 4.07 -3.55 6.16
CA TYR A 95 3.94 -2.43 7.10
C TYR A 95 3.47 -1.13 6.42
N ARG A 96 3.75 -0.93 5.13
CA ARG A 96 3.25 0.25 4.39
C ARG A 96 1.73 0.19 4.21
N TYR A 97 1.20 -0.99 3.90
CA TYR A 97 -0.25 -1.17 3.71
C TYR A 97 -1.03 -1.27 5.02
N TYR A 98 -0.47 -1.97 6.02
CA TYR A 98 -1.22 -2.41 7.20
C TYR A 98 -0.67 -1.86 8.52
N LYS A 99 0.43 -1.11 8.52
CA LYS A 99 1.14 -0.68 9.75
C LYS A 99 1.28 -1.87 10.71
N ASP A 100 1.03 -1.65 12.00
CA ASP A 100 1.14 -2.65 13.06
C ASP A 100 0.18 -3.84 12.89
N ASN A 101 -0.89 -3.69 12.10
CA ASN A 101 -1.81 -4.80 11.81
C ASN A 101 -1.16 -5.91 10.97
N PHE A 102 -0.05 -5.64 10.29
CA PHE A 102 0.64 -6.63 9.46
C PHE A 102 0.96 -7.91 10.24
N ASN A 103 1.47 -7.79 11.46
CA ASN A 103 1.83 -8.95 12.28
C ASN A 103 0.64 -9.82 12.65
N ARG A 104 -0.51 -9.19 12.95
CA ARG A 104 -1.76 -9.91 13.21
C ARG A 104 -2.25 -10.63 11.96
N LEU A 105 -2.14 -10.00 10.79
CA LEU A 105 -2.52 -10.62 9.51
C LEU A 105 -1.64 -11.82 9.17
N VAL A 106 -0.33 -11.74 9.38
CA VAL A 106 0.60 -12.87 9.18
C VAL A 106 0.19 -14.04 10.07
N LYS A 107 -0.06 -13.81 11.36
CA LYS A 107 -0.53 -14.87 12.29
C LYS A 107 -1.83 -15.53 11.84
N ILE A 108 -2.80 -14.73 11.38
CA ILE A 108 -4.06 -15.26 10.85
C ILE A 108 -3.80 -16.10 9.61
N LYS A 109 -3.04 -15.57 8.65
CA LYS A 109 -2.68 -16.26 7.40
C LYS A 109 -2.01 -17.61 7.66
N THR A 110 -1.03 -17.66 8.56
CA THR A 110 -0.34 -18.90 8.93
C THR A 110 -1.31 -19.94 9.53
N ARG A 111 -2.32 -19.51 10.27
CA ARG A 111 -3.31 -20.43 10.86
C ARG A 111 -4.33 -20.95 9.85
N VAL A 112 -4.83 -20.07 8.96
CA VAL A 112 -5.94 -20.41 8.07
C VAL A 112 -5.49 -20.98 6.72
N ASP A 113 -4.26 -20.69 6.30
CA ASP A 113 -3.68 -21.18 5.05
C ASP A 113 -2.17 -21.46 5.23
N PRO A 114 -1.81 -22.51 5.99
CA PRO A 114 -0.42 -22.84 6.31
C PRO A 114 0.40 -23.23 5.07
N GLU A 115 -0.24 -23.86 4.07
CA GLU A 115 0.40 -24.25 2.81
C GLU A 115 0.53 -23.09 1.82
N ASN A 116 0.01 -21.91 2.20
CA ASN A 116 0.03 -20.69 1.39
C ASN A 116 -0.51 -20.92 -0.03
N VAL A 117 -1.67 -21.59 -0.10
CA VAL A 117 -2.41 -21.89 -1.34
C VAL A 117 -2.89 -20.60 -1.98
N PHE A 118 -3.43 -19.67 -1.17
CA PHE A 118 -3.90 -18.37 -1.64
C PHE A 118 -2.75 -17.36 -1.66
N ARG A 119 -2.11 -17.19 -2.82
CA ARG A 119 -0.97 -16.27 -3.03
C ARG A 119 -0.99 -15.63 -4.41
N HIS A 120 -0.18 -14.58 -4.61
CA HIS A 120 -0.01 -13.84 -5.86
C HIS A 120 1.43 -13.36 -6.02
#